data_AF-A0A9N8MEL8-F1
#
_entry.id   AF-A0A9N8MEL8-F1
#
_cell.length_a   1.000
_cell.length_b   1.000
_cell.length_c   1.000
_cell.angle_alpha   90.00
_cell.angle_beta   90.00
_cell.angle_gamma   90.00
#
_symmetry.space_group_name_H-M   'P 1'
#
loop_
_entity.id
_entity.type
_entity.pdbx_description
1 polymer ?
#
loop_
_entity_poly.entity_id
_entity_poly.type
_entity_poly.pdbx_seq_one_letter_code
_entity_poly.pdbx_strand_id
1 'polypeptide(L)'
;MVTKEQIENTVKEIIEIYPKLKEIIDNDFPWKIMKTDSAIMVDGRNGIFSPGWKCLITSVNENQFSQRGLISFTFDEKGEPKEIMVSDMGRPSFYKLSRDSNGNIVALD
;
A
#
# COMPACT_ATOMS: atom_id res chain seq x y z
N MET A 1 -9.90 -15.43 9.25
CA MET A 1 -9.79 -15.09 7.82
C MET A 1 -9.92 -13.58 7.72
N VAL A 2 -8.94 -12.91 7.09
CA VAL A 2 -8.97 -11.44 6.93
C VAL A 2 -9.95 -11.04 5.83
N THR A 3 -10.82 -10.07 6.13
CA THR A 3 -11.84 -9.55 5.21
C THR A 3 -11.38 -8.27 4.52
N LYS A 4 -12.05 -7.91 3.41
CA LYS A 4 -11.81 -6.64 2.72
C LYS A 4 -12.08 -5.44 3.64
N GLU A 5 -13.14 -5.51 4.44
CA GLU A 5 -13.53 -4.47 5.39
C GLU A 5 -12.45 -4.24 6.47
N GLN A 6 -11.83 -5.31 6.98
CA GLN A 6 -10.71 -5.18 7.91
C GLN A 6 -9.54 -4.43 7.27
N ILE A 7 -9.19 -4.76 6.01
CA ILE A 7 -8.14 -4.05 5.27
C ILE A 7 -8.52 -2.58 5.03
N GLU A 8 -9.78 -2.31 4.66
CA GLU A 8 -10.28 -0.95 4.48
C GLU A 8 -10.14 -0.11 5.76
N ASN A 9 -10.43 -0.70 6.92
CA ASN A 9 -10.28 -0.02 8.20
C ASN A 9 -8.81 0.25 8.53
N THR A 10 -7.91 -0.73 8.33
CA THR A 10 -6.47 -0.53 8.51
C THR A 10 -5.93 0.57 7.59
N VAL A 11 -6.38 0.64 6.33
CA VAL A 11 -5.99 1.71 5.40
C VAL A 11 -6.45 3.09 5.90
N LYS A 12 -7.67 3.19 6.42
CA LYS A 12 -8.16 4.44 7.02
C LYS A 12 -7.33 4.87 8.23
N GLU A 13 -6.94 3.93 9.10
CA GLU A 13 -6.01 4.22 10.20
C GLU A 13 -4.69 4.81 9.70
N ILE A 14 -4.11 4.22 8.65
CA ILE A 14 -2.87 4.72 8.02
C ILE A 14 -3.07 6.14 7.49
N ILE A 15 -4.17 6.41 6.78
CA ILE A 15 -4.44 7.73 6.20
C ILE A 15 -4.53 8.82 7.27
N GLU A 16 -5.15 8.53 8.42
CA GLU A 16 -5.20 9.47 9.53
C GLU A 16 -3.82 9.73 10.17
N ILE A 17 -2.92 8.74 10.17
CA ILE A 17 -1.54 8.87 10.69
C ILE A 17 -0.65 9.69 9.74
N TYR A 18 -0.92 9.65 8.43
CA TYR A 18 -0.11 10.31 7.40
C TYR A 18 -0.89 11.41 6.66
N PRO A 19 -0.93 12.67 7.17
CA PRO A 19 -1.71 13.76 6.58
C PRO A 19 -1.42 14.03 5.10
N LYS A 20 -0.15 13.88 4.67
CA LYS A 20 0.24 14.01 3.26
C LYS A 20 -0.42 12.96 2.36
N LEU A 21 -0.67 11.76 2.89
CA LEU A 21 -1.38 10.70 2.15
C LEU A 21 -2.86 11.05 2.02
N LYS A 22 -3.46 11.60 3.08
CA LYS A 22 -4.83 12.12 3.08
C LYS A 22 -5.00 13.20 2.00
N GLU A 23 -4.09 14.17 1.95
CA GLU A 23 -4.07 15.20 0.91
C GLU A 23 -4.00 14.61 -0.51
N ILE A 24 -3.18 13.57 -0.73
CA ILE A 24 -3.09 12.92 -2.05
C ILE A 24 -4.43 12.27 -2.43
N ILE A 25 -5.07 11.55 -1.50
CA ILE A 25 -6.34 10.88 -1.74
C ILE A 25 -7.47 11.89 -1.96
N ASP A 26 -7.51 12.96 -1.16
CA ASP A 26 -8.52 14.03 -1.25
C ASP A 26 -8.40 14.82 -2.56
N ASN A 27 -7.23 14.81 -3.22
CA ASN A 27 -7.03 15.35 -4.56
C ASN A 27 -7.45 14.36 -5.68
N ASP A 28 -8.49 13.56 -5.41
CA ASP A 28 -9.13 12.59 -6.33
C ASP A 28 -8.22 11.47 -6.86
N PHE A 29 -7.17 11.08 -6.13
CA PHE A 29 -6.40 9.90 -6.51
C PHE A 29 -7.20 8.63 -6.19
N PRO A 30 -7.64 7.83 -7.19
CA PRO A 30 -8.37 6.60 -6.92
C PRO A 30 -7.49 5.63 -6.12
N TRP A 31 -8.12 5.01 -5.12
CA TRP A 31 -7.53 3.91 -4.39
C TRP A 31 -8.37 2.65 -4.52
N LYS A 32 -7.71 1.50 -4.49
CA LYS A 32 -8.31 0.19 -4.69
C LYS A 32 -7.70 -0.83 -3.74
N ILE A 33 -8.56 -1.57 -3.05
CA ILE A 33 -8.17 -2.78 -2.33
C ILE A 33 -8.43 -4.01 -3.19
N MET A 34 -7.43 -4.89 -3.24
CA MET A 34 -7.51 -6.16 -3.94
C MET A 34 -6.77 -7.26 -3.18
N LYS A 35 -7.22 -8.50 -3.37
CA LYS A 35 -6.50 -9.69 -2.93
C LYS A 35 -5.92 -10.38 -4.16
N THR A 36 -4.64 -10.73 -4.11
CA THR A 36 -3.95 -11.42 -5.21
C THR A 36 -3.50 -12.79 -4.72
N ASP A 37 -3.75 -13.83 -5.51
CA ASP A 37 -3.32 -15.19 -5.19
C ASP A 37 -1.95 -15.54 -5.80
N SER A 38 -1.32 -14.62 -6.53
CA SER A 38 -0.04 -14.84 -7.21
C SER A 38 0.86 -13.62 -7.17
N ALA A 39 2.17 -13.86 -7.08
CA ALA A 39 3.21 -12.85 -7.22
C ALA A 39 3.28 -12.36 -8.67
N ILE A 40 3.20 -11.04 -8.90
CA ILE A 40 3.63 -10.43 -10.18
C ILE A 40 5.02 -9.83 -9.95
N MET A 41 5.97 -10.27 -10.76
CA MET A 41 7.34 -9.78 -10.80
C MET A 41 7.41 -8.50 -11.61
N VAL A 42 8.03 -7.46 -11.06
CA VAL A 42 8.42 -6.26 -11.81
C VAL A 42 9.91 -6.06 -11.58
N ASP A 43 10.68 -5.98 -12.66
CA ASP A 43 12.12 -5.69 -12.68
C ASP A 43 13.00 -6.56 -11.77
N GLY A 44 12.80 -7.87 -11.82
CA GLY A 44 13.72 -8.85 -11.20
C GLY A 44 13.72 -8.85 -9.66
N ARG A 45 12.88 -8.03 -9.01
CA ARG A 45 12.62 -8.10 -7.57
C ARG A 45 11.29 -8.81 -7.34
N ASN A 46 11.33 -9.89 -6.55
CA ASN A 46 10.13 -10.40 -5.88
C ASN A 46 9.58 -9.24 -5.05
N GLY A 47 8.41 -8.67 -5.36
CA GLY A 47 7.94 -7.60 -4.49
C GLY A 47 6.59 -7.01 -4.82
N ILE A 48 6.43 -6.41 -6.00
CA ILE A 48 5.31 -5.46 -6.20
C ILE A 48 3.95 -6.15 -6.01
N PHE A 49 3.84 -7.42 -6.35
CA PHE A 49 2.58 -8.13 -6.14
C PHE A 49 2.64 -9.49 -5.43
N SER A 50 3.45 -9.69 -4.37
CA SER A 50 3.36 -10.91 -3.53
C SER A 50 1.90 -11.32 -3.19
N PRO A 51 1.57 -12.63 -3.10
CA PRO A 51 0.21 -13.04 -2.74
C PRO A 51 -0.25 -12.40 -1.44
N GLY A 52 -1.54 -12.04 -1.34
CA GLY A 52 -2.10 -11.39 -0.16
C GLY A 52 -2.99 -10.18 -0.48
N TRP A 53 -3.42 -9.50 0.59
CA TRP A 53 -4.18 -8.26 0.51
C TRP A 53 -3.27 -7.09 0.16
N LYS A 54 -3.80 -6.18 -0.66
CA LYS A 54 -3.12 -4.95 -1.07
C LYS A 54 -4.08 -3.79 -1.16
N CYS A 55 -3.55 -2.60 -0.91
CA CYS A 55 -4.18 -1.34 -1.23
C CYS A 55 -3.28 -0.58 -2.21
N LEU A 56 -3.84 -0.11 -3.32
CA LEU A 56 -3.14 0.69 -4.33
C LEU A 56 -3.75 2.09 -4.35
N ILE A 57 -2.93 3.12 -4.40
CA ILE A 57 -3.32 4.51 -4.62
C ILE A 57 -2.59 4.98 -5.87
N THR A 58 -3.31 5.49 -6.86
CA THR A 58 -2.77 5.79 -8.19
C THR A 58 -3.30 7.10 -8.71
N SER A 59 -2.50 7.83 -9.50
CA SER A 59 -2.97 8.98 -10.28
C SER A 59 -4.04 8.53 -11.28
N VAL A 60 -5.11 9.33 -11.43
CA VAL A 60 -6.31 9.03 -12.24
C VAL A 60 -5.99 8.76 -13.72
N ASN A 61 -4.80 9.13 -14.18
CA ASN A 61 -4.43 9.16 -15.60
C ASN A 61 -3.28 8.20 -16.00
N GLU A 62 -2.83 7.31 -15.12
CA GLU A 62 -1.63 6.51 -15.40
C GLU A 62 -1.85 4.99 -15.38
N ASN A 63 -1.42 4.37 -16.46
CA ASN A 63 -1.33 2.93 -16.71
C ASN A 63 -0.29 2.26 -15.78
N GLN A 64 -0.58 1.04 -15.33
CA GLN A 64 0.08 0.28 -14.23
C GLN A 64 1.62 0.15 -14.25
N PHE A 65 2.28 0.52 -15.35
CA PHE A 65 3.72 0.30 -15.57
C PHE A 65 4.54 1.60 -15.73
N SER A 66 3.90 2.77 -15.72
CA SER A 66 4.56 4.08 -15.86
C SER A 66 4.17 5.07 -14.76
N GLN A 67 3.70 4.55 -13.63
CA GLN A 67 3.00 5.36 -12.62
C GLN A 67 3.96 6.24 -11.81
N ARG A 68 3.88 7.54 -12.05
CA ARG A 68 4.19 8.63 -11.14
C ARG A 68 3.21 8.58 -9.96
N GLY A 69 3.74 8.41 -8.76
CA GLY A 69 2.93 8.43 -7.54
C GLY A 69 2.06 7.20 -7.31
N LEU A 70 2.55 6.00 -7.68
CA LEU A 70 1.94 4.75 -7.21
C LEU A 70 2.35 4.53 -5.75
N ILE A 71 1.36 4.40 -4.87
CA ILE A 71 1.57 3.97 -3.49
C ILE A 71 0.88 2.62 -3.31
N SER A 72 1.59 1.61 -2.82
CA SER A 72 1.01 0.31 -2.51
C SER A 72 1.31 -0.13 -1.09
N PHE A 73 0.30 -0.62 -0.39
CA PHE A 73 0.41 -1.26 0.91
C PHE A 73 0.27 -2.76 0.77
N THR A 74 1.11 -3.51 1.47
CA THR A 74 0.97 -4.95 1.63
C THR A 74 0.62 -5.27 3.08
N PHE A 75 -0.23 -6.29 3.24
CA PHE A 75 -0.70 -6.73 4.54
C PHE A 75 -0.31 -8.18 4.80
N ASP A 76 -0.06 -8.51 6.06
CA ASP A 76 0.22 -9.89 6.47
C ASP A 76 -1.07 -10.73 6.56
N GLU A 77 -0.93 -11.99 6.97
CA GLU A 77 -2.05 -12.93 7.11
C GLU A 77 -3.06 -12.53 8.20
N LYS A 78 -2.71 -11.59 9.07
CA LYS A 78 -3.58 -11.02 10.12
C LYS A 78 -4.25 -9.72 9.67
N GLY A 79 -3.84 -9.17 8.52
CA GLY A 79 -4.35 -7.89 8.01
C GLY A 79 -3.55 -6.68 8.52
N GLU A 80 -2.40 -6.92 9.12
CA GLU A 80 -1.50 -5.88 9.60
C GLU A 80 -0.64 -5.33 8.46
N PRO A 81 -0.41 -4.01 8.40
CA PRO A 81 0.42 -3.42 7.36
C PRO A 81 1.88 -3.85 7.55
N LYS A 82 2.50 -4.36 6.50
CA LYS A 82 3.86 -4.90 6.52
C LYS A 82 4.85 -4.00 5.79
N GLU A 83 4.44 -3.47 4.64
CA GLU A 83 5.32 -2.69 3.78
C GLU A 83 4.49 -1.70 2.96
N ILE A 84 5.05 -0.52 2.77
CA ILE A 84 4.60 0.47 1.81
C ILE A 84 5.66 0.60 0.71
N MET A 85 5.23 0.54 -0.54
CA MET A 85 6.04 0.88 -1.70
C MET A 85 5.53 2.20 -2.26
N VAL A 86 6.44 3.12 -2.52
CA VAL A 86 6.19 4.37 -3.25
C VAL A 86 6.99 4.32 -4.54
N SER A 87 6.31 4.28 -5.68
CA SER A 87 6.94 4.35 -6.99
C SER A 87 6.73 5.73 -7.60
N ASP A 88 7.84 6.37 -7.96
CA ASP A 88 7.85 7.59 -8.75
C ASP A 88 8.61 7.35 -10.05
N MET A 89 7.94 7.52 -11.19
CA MET A 89 8.51 7.29 -12.52
C MET A 89 9.24 5.93 -12.66
N GLY A 90 8.61 4.87 -12.14
CA GLY A 90 9.16 3.51 -12.19
C GLY A 90 10.32 3.25 -11.21
N ARG A 91 10.61 4.18 -10.29
CA ARG A 91 11.62 4.00 -9.24
C ARG A 91 10.91 3.66 -7.92
N PRO A 92 10.87 2.39 -7.50
CA PRO A 92 10.23 2.00 -6.26
C PRO A 92 11.15 2.27 -5.05
N SER A 93 10.59 2.91 -4.03
CA SER A 93 11.13 3.02 -2.68
C SER A 93 10.27 2.18 -1.74
N PHE A 94 10.89 1.40 -0.87
CA PHE A 94 10.19 0.48 0.03
C PHE A 94 10.45 0.89 1.48
N TYR A 95 9.39 0.90 2.29
CA TYR A 95 9.47 1.18 3.71
C TYR A 95 8.68 0.12 4.45
N LYS A 96 9.26 -0.40 5.54
CA LYS A 96 8.60 -1.41 6.37
C LYS A 96 7.67 -0.72 7.36
N LEU A 97 6.54 -1.36 7.66
CA LEU A 97 5.57 -0.90 8.63
C LEU A 97 5.42 -1.95 9.74
N SER A 98 5.09 -1.49 10.94
CA SER A 98 4.72 -2.36 12.07
C SER A 98 3.78 -1.63 13.02
N ARG A 99 3.09 -2.37 13.90
CA ARG A 99 2.45 -1.77 15.06
C ARG A 99 3.42 -1.72 16.24
N ASP A 100 3.51 -0.55 16.88
CA ASP A 100 4.23 -0.38 18.14
C ASP A 100 3.47 -1.03 19.31
N SER A 101 4.04 -0.96 20.52
CA SER A 101 3.42 -1.50 21.74
C SER A 101 2.10 -0.83 22.13
N ASN A 102 1.81 0.34 21.59
CA ASN A 102 0.57 1.09 21.82
C ASN A 102 -0.48 0.82 20.74
N GLY A 103 -0.16 -0.01 19.75
CA GLY A 103 -1.04 -0.33 18.63
C GLY A 103 -0.99 0.69 17.48
N ASN A 104 -0.08 1.66 17.51
CA ASN A 104 0.07 2.64 16.44
C ASN A 104 0.89 2.07 15.29
N ILE A 105 0.50 2.37 14.05
CA ILE A 105 1.26 1.97 12.87
C ILE A 105 2.44 2.94 12.69
N VAL A 106 3.66 2.40 12.70
CA VAL A 106 4.92 3.15 12.58
C VAL A 106 5.78 2.59 11.43
N ALA A 107 6.57 3.47 10.81
CA ALA A 107 7.62 3.05 9.87
C ALA A 107 8.82 2.48 10.62
N LEU A 108 9.39 1.40 10.09
CA LEU A 108 10.66 0.83 10.54
C LEU A 108 11.76 1.36 9.62
N ASP A 109 12.76 2.03 10.19
CA ASP A 109 14.00 2.43 9.51
C ASP A 109 14.86 1.22 9.08
#